data_AF-A0A0M4FM80-F1
#
_entry.id   AF-A0A0M4FM80-F1
#
_cell.length_a   1.000
_cell.length_b   1.000
_cell.length_c   1.000
_cell.angle_alpha   90.00
_cell.angle_beta   90.00
_cell.angle_gamma   90.00
#
_symmetry.space_group_name_H-M   'P 1'
#
loop_
_entity.id
_entity.type
_entity.pdbx_description
1 polymer ?
#
loop_
_entity_poly.entity_id
_entity_poly.type
_entity_poly.pdbx_seq_one_letter_code
_entity_poly.pdbx_strand_id
1 'polypeptide(L)'
;MKKLFSSILVFLLAFSLAWTAEAASSIQNPQTAVQVNGESQLQKMLPIASVMPDDGATGVRPDTQIEISLDEKAPAFKRFQKKISSGKFDVAINGISTESTYDPESKRITVTHGNLKRHSIQEVTLSVKADLKSTENNSNNASYTFSFQTGSAIGEATNLWAEVENARVSTKEEGKVNIKVTDDYGNPATNATVHVTSDSSTLKSNPLVIDEDDNGEGSIGLRNNKAETVNLTITSQDNTYSDAVNKQSVQKVIEFYTPSKLQFRAENILLIQQVLPWESSIWNQTFNEHNMTYTVVDSTKLATVDFSQFDRIVLASDQPQSVYYVLRTRMAEIDEWVANGGVLYFGGACMGWQQGDWAIGPNNIRKTQAYHYTNFVVNTDSPITKGLPESLYYYYASFSILDNLPSNATVLMAIRKNGTLPTTAYFESGNGFVYVTTATIELPALNSESYWRVLWDNTFSHLFLGSK
;
A
#
# COMPACT_ATOMS: atom_id res chain seq x y z
N MET A 1 -10.24 -17.86 52.81
CA MET A 1 -10.78 -18.81 51.83
C MET A 1 -9.80 -18.85 50.65
N LYS A 2 -8.66 -19.55 50.72
CA LYS A 2 -8.42 -21.01 50.61
C LYS A 2 -9.09 -21.66 49.37
N LYS A 3 -8.22 -21.84 48.36
CA LYS A 3 -8.09 -22.97 47.41
C LYS A 3 -9.33 -23.41 46.61
N LEU A 4 -9.24 -23.27 45.29
CA LEU A 4 -9.16 -24.45 44.43
C LEU A 4 -8.26 -24.13 43.22
N PHE A 5 -7.13 -24.80 43.17
CA PHE A 5 -6.18 -24.84 42.05
C PHE A 5 -6.18 -26.28 41.53
N SER A 6 -5.99 -26.41 40.22
CA SER A 6 -5.38 -27.54 39.50
C SER A 6 -6.29 -28.25 38.51
N SER A 7 -5.73 -28.33 37.29
CA SER A 7 -6.04 -29.24 36.18
C SER A 7 -7.03 -28.72 35.14
N ILE A 8 -6.51 -27.97 34.16
CA ILE A 8 -6.34 -28.44 32.76
C ILE A 8 -5.29 -27.52 32.11
N LEU A 9 -4.11 -28.09 31.89
CA LEU A 9 -2.95 -27.49 31.24
C LEU A 9 -2.83 -28.16 29.85
N VAL A 10 -2.49 -27.35 28.85
CA VAL A 10 -2.03 -27.73 27.50
C VAL A 10 -3.06 -28.37 26.56
N PHE A 11 -3.67 -27.54 25.72
CA PHE A 11 -3.84 -27.91 24.31
C PHE A 11 -3.21 -26.81 23.45
N LEU A 12 -2.40 -27.26 22.50
CA LEU A 12 -1.34 -26.53 21.84
C LEU A 12 -1.81 -25.35 20.97
N LEU A 13 -1.04 -24.27 21.07
CA LEU A 13 -0.56 -23.48 19.94
C LEU A 13 -0.07 -24.39 18.80
N ALA A 14 -0.86 -24.52 17.74
CA ALA A 14 -0.41 -24.84 16.37
C ALA A 14 -1.61 -24.72 15.41
N PHE A 15 -1.91 -23.52 14.94
CA PHE A 15 -2.56 -23.35 13.63
C PHE A 15 -1.52 -22.76 12.67
N SER A 16 -0.49 -23.56 12.43
CA SER A 16 0.40 -23.43 11.29
C SER A 16 -0.21 -24.25 10.14
N LEU A 17 -0.30 -23.65 8.96
CA LEU A 17 -0.19 -24.31 7.65
C LEU A 17 -0.91 -25.66 7.52
N ALA A 18 -2.20 -25.62 7.18
CA ALA A 18 -2.90 -26.77 6.64
C ALA A 18 -3.86 -26.33 5.54
N TRP A 19 -3.28 -26.06 4.36
CA TRP A 19 -3.95 -26.29 3.07
C TRP A 19 -2.93 -26.27 1.94
N THR A 20 -2.01 -27.23 1.97
CA THR A 20 -1.37 -27.79 0.78
C THR A 20 -1.13 -29.27 1.05
N ALA A 21 -1.64 -30.11 0.15
CA ALA A 21 -1.34 -31.53 -0.10
C ALA A 21 -2.59 -32.41 -0.15
N GLU A 22 -3.46 -32.14 -1.11
CA GLU A 22 -4.39 -33.17 -1.61
C GLU A 22 -4.55 -33.02 -3.13
N ALA A 23 -3.41 -33.09 -3.83
CA ALA A 23 -3.28 -33.38 -5.25
C ALA A 23 -1.83 -33.77 -5.56
N ALA A 24 -1.29 -34.74 -4.81
CA ALA A 24 0.01 -35.33 -5.09
C ALA A 24 -0.01 -36.81 -4.67
N SER A 25 -0.88 -37.59 -5.32
CA SER A 25 -0.80 -39.05 -5.26
C SER A 25 -1.38 -39.70 -6.51
N SER A 26 -0.72 -39.49 -7.64
CA SER A 26 -0.68 -40.48 -8.72
C SER A 26 0.63 -40.43 -9.50
N ILE A 27 1.77 -40.27 -8.82
CA ILE A 27 3.03 -40.79 -9.34
C ILE A 27 3.08 -42.24 -8.87
N GLN A 28 2.53 -43.16 -9.67
CA GLN A 28 2.85 -44.57 -9.53
C GLN A 28 4.30 -44.78 -9.95
N ASN A 29 5.17 -44.99 -8.96
CA ASN A 29 6.48 -45.57 -9.20
C ASN A 29 6.28 -47.03 -9.70
N PRO A 30 6.99 -47.48 -10.75
CA PRO A 30 6.56 -48.64 -11.54
C PRO A 30 7.22 -49.93 -11.06
N GLN A 31 6.72 -50.59 -10.02
CA GLN A 31 7.12 -51.98 -9.73
C GLN A 31 6.01 -52.80 -9.08
N THR A 32 5.21 -53.48 -9.92
CA THR A 32 4.78 -54.86 -9.68
C THR A 32 4.23 -55.42 -10.99
N ALA A 33 5.08 -56.15 -11.72
CA ALA A 33 4.71 -56.83 -12.94
C ALA A 33 3.84 -58.06 -12.60
N VAL A 34 2.53 -57.96 -12.82
CA VAL A 34 1.68 -59.15 -12.92
C VAL A 34 1.86 -59.72 -14.33
N GLN A 35 2.55 -60.86 -14.44
CA GLN A 35 2.60 -61.61 -15.68
C GLN A 35 1.30 -62.36 -15.88
N VAL A 36 0.50 -61.92 -16.85
CA VAL A 36 -0.51 -62.77 -17.50
C VAL A 36 -0.21 -62.72 -18.99
N ASN A 37 0.18 -63.87 -19.55
CA ASN A 37 0.47 -64.14 -20.97
C ASN A 37 1.63 -63.32 -21.59
N GLY A 38 2.87 -63.71 -21.29
CA GLY A 38 4.03 -63.66 -22.20
C GLY A 38 4.64 -62.30 -22.57
N GLU A 39 3.94 -61.18 -22.40
CA GLU A 39 4.48 -59.83 -22.58
C GLU A 39 4.25 -59.03 -21.29
N SER A 40 5.31 -58.40 -20.75
CA SER A 40 5.17 -57.51 -19.59
C SER A 40 4.24 -56.34 -19.95
N GLN A 41 3.33 -55.93 -19.05
CA GLN A 41 2.44 -54.77 -19.25
C GLN A 41 3.21 -53.51 -19.68
N LEU A 42 4.46 -53.35 -19.23
CA LEU A 42 5.40 -52.29 -19.64
C LEU A 42 5.75 -52.31 -21.14
N GLN A 43 5.66 -53.46 -21.83
CA GLN A 43 5.90 -53.56 -23.28
C GLN A 43 4.70 -53.09 -24.13
N LYS A 44 3.53 -52.87 -23.48
CA LYS A 44 2.29 -52.44 -24.14
C LYS A 44 2.03 -50.93 -24.02
N MET A 45 2.65 -50.25 -23.05
CA MET A 45 2.50 -48.81 -22.84
C MET A 45 3.35 -48.00 -23.82
N LEU A 46 2.86 -46.82 -24.22
CA LEU A 46 3.65 -45.88 -25.00
C LEU A 46 4.86 -45.39 -24.18
N PRO A 47 6.05 -45.28 -24.80
CA PRO A 47 7.28 -44.90 -24.12
C PRO A 47 7.33 -43.38 -23.98
N ILE A 48 6.54 -42.80 -23.07
CA ILE A 48 6.51 -41.35 -22.86
C ILE A 48 7.57 -40.95 -21.84
N ALA A 49 8.45 -40.02 -22.21
CA ALA A 49 9.43 -39.41 -21.32
C ALA A 49 8.85 -38.18 -20.59
N SER A 50 8.20 -37.29 -21.35
CA SER A 50 7.59 -36.08 -20.83
C SER A 50 6.58 -35.50 -21.83
N VAL A 51 5.77 -34.57 -21.36
CA VAL A 51 4.83 -33.79 -22.17
C VAL A 51 5.02 -32.30 -21.88
N MET A 52 4.71 -31.45 -22.86
CA MET A 52 4.59 -30.01 -22.70
C MET A 52 3.24 -29.60 -23.26
N PRO A 53 2.39 -28.89 -22.51
CA PRO A 53 2.49 -28.62 -21.07
C PRO A 53 2.53 -29.91 -20.22
N ASP A 54 3.02 -29.81 -18.98
CA ASP A 54 3.00 -30.91 -18.03
C ASP A 54 1.56 -31.38 -17.75
N ASP A 55 1.38 -32.69 -17.49
CA ASP A 55 0.08 -33.23 -17.13
C ASP A 55 -0.42 -32.63 -15.80
N GLY A 56 -1.65 -32.12 -15.83
CA GLY A 56 -2.28 -31.39 -14.74
C GLY A 56 -1.88 -29.92 -14.63
N ALA A 57 -1.08 -29.37 -15.55
CA ALA A 57 -0.71 -27.95 -15.52
C ALA A 57 -1.94 -27.03 -15.63
N THR A 58 -1.92 -25.91 -14.90
CA THR A 58 -2.98 -24.90 -14.89
C THR A 58 -2.44 -23.53 -15.29
N GLY A 59 -3.27 -22.68 -15.88
CA GLY A 59 -2.83 -21.37 -16.34
C GLY A 59 -1.81 -21.50 -17.48
N VAL A 60 -2.06 -22.42 -18.40
CA VAL A 60 -1.24 -22.58 -19.61
C VAL A 60 -1.74 -21.60 -20.67
N ARG A 61 -0.84 -20.96 -21.41
CA ARG A 61 -1.26 -20.09 -22.51
C ARG A 61 -2.02 -20.88 -23.60
N PRO A 62 -3.14 -20.36 -24.11
CA PRO A 62 -3.87 -21.01 -25.20
C PRO A 62 -3.08 -21.22 -26.50
N ASP A 63 -2.00 -20.46 -26.70
CA ASP A 63 -1.08 -20.56 -27.84
C ASP A 63 0.21 -21.34 -27.51
N THR A 64 0.31 -21.94 -26.30
CA THR A 64 1.43 -22.79 -25.92
C THR A 64 1.52 -24.00 -26.84
N GLN A 65 2.72 -24.26 -27.35
CA GLN A 65 3.02 -25.45 -28.13
C GLN A 65 2.78 -26.73 -27.32
N ILE A 66 2.11 -27.71 -27.93
CA ILE A 66 1.92 -29.04 -27.34
C ILE A 66 2.95 -30.01 -27.90
N GLU A 67 3.69 -30.67 -27.01
CA GLU A 67 4.75 -31.61 -27.37
C GLU A 67 4.74 -32.88 -26.52
N ILE A 68 5.11 -34.00 -27.13
CA ILE A 68 5.20 -35.30 -26.46
C ILE A 68 6.58 -35.88 -26.76
N SER A 69 7.41 -36.03 -25.73
CA SER A 69 8.76 -36.59 -25.85
C SER A 69 8.75 -38.08 -25.53
N LEU A 70 9.42 -38.88 -26.35
CA LEU A 70 9.48 -40.33 -26.17
C LEU A 70 10.73 -40.75 -25.38
N ASP A 71 10.58 -41.71 -24.46
CA ASP A 71 11.67 -42.30 -23.68
C ASP A 71 12.43 -43.35 -24.50
N GLU A 72 13.64 -43.00 -24.95
CA GLU A 72 14.51 -43.90 -25.72
C GLU A 72 15.01 -45.11 -24.93
N LYS A 73 15.03 -45.02 -23.59
CA LYS A 73 15.50 -46.08 -22.71
C LYS A 73 14.40 -47.08 -22.38
N ALA A 74 13.14 -46.74 -22.67
CA ALA A 74 12.02 -47.62 -22.44
C ALA A 74 12.14 -48.91 -23.28
N PRO A 75 11.93 -50.10 -22.67
CA PRO A 75 12.01 -51.37 -23.40
C PRO A 75 11.10 -51.45 -24.65
N ALA A 76 9.99 -50.70 -24.66
CA ALA A 76 9.04 -50.65 -25.76
C ALA A 76 9.41 -49.64 -26.86
N PHE A 77 10.43 -48.81 -26.67
CA PHE A 77 10.75 -47.68 -27.55
C PHE A 77 10.89 -48.07 -29.03
N LYS A 78 11.76 -49.04 -29.33
CA LYS A 78 12.03 -49.48 -30.73
C LYS A 78 10.76 -49.95 -31.46
N ARG A 79 9.81 -50.55 -30.74
CA ARG A 79 8.53 -51.03 -31.30
C ARG A 79 7.65 -49.86 -31.74
N PHE A 80 7.53 -48.84 -30.89
CA PHE A 80 6.68 -47.69 -31.17
C PHE A 80 7.34 -46.67 -32.09
N GLN A 81 8.65 -46.46 -31.97
CA GLN A 81 9.43 -45.58 -32.84
C GLN A 81 9.22 -45.93 -34.32
N LYS A 82 9.27 -47.22 -34.69
CA LYS A 82 9.03 -47.65 -36.08
C LYS A 82 7.65 -47.23 -36.59
N LYS A 83 6.61 -47.31 -35.76
CA LYS A 83 5.25 -46.93 -36.12
C LYS A 83 5.14 -45.41 -36.26
N ILE A 84 5.64 -44.67 -35.28
CA ILE A 84 5.59 -43.21 -35.23
C ILE A 84 6.40 -42.59 -36.39
N SER A 85 7.62 -43.07 -36.64
CA SER A 85 8.44 -42.66 -37.80
C SER A 85 7.80 -42.96 -39.16
N SER A 86 6.87 -43.91 -39.23
CA SER A 86 6.11 -44.21 -40.45
C SER A 86 4.79 -43.43 -40.55
N GLY A 87 4.55 -42.46 -39.66
CA GLY A 87 3.31 -41.68 -39.61
C GLY A 87 2.09 -42.45 -39.10
N LYS A 88 2.27 -43.64 -38.51
CA LYS A 88 1.17 -44.48 -38.00
C LYS A 88 0.76 -44.10 -36.58
N PHE A 89 0.48 -42.83 -36.35
CA PHE A 89 -0.03 -42.31 -35.09
C PHE A 89 -1.13 -41.26 -35.33
N ASP A 90 -1.82 -40.90 -34.26
CA ASP A 90 -2.83 -39.85 -34.19
C ASP A 90 -2.61 -39.08 -32.90
N VAL A 91 -2.73 -37.76 -32.93
CA VAL A 91 -2.89 -36.97 -31.71
C VAL A 91 -4.23 -36.27 -31.81
N ALA A 92 -5.04 -36.39 -30.76
CA ALA A 92 -6.33 -35.73 -30.68
C ALA A 92 -6.35 -34.75 -29.51
N ILE A 93 -6.90 -33.55 -29.73
CA ILE A 93 -7.21 -32.58 -28.68
C ILE A 93 -8.73 -32.59 -28.46
N ASN A 94 -9.17 -32.88 -27.23
CA ASN A 94 -10.59 -33.03 -26.87
C ASN A 94 -11.35 -33.99 -27.80
N GLY A 95 -10.70 -35.10 -28.18
CA GLY A 95 -11.26 -36.11 -29.09
C GLY A 95 -11.24 -35.75 -30.57
N ILE A 96 -10.76 -34.56 -30.96
CA ILE A 96 -10.64 -34.14 -32.36
C ILE A 96 -9.20 -34.39 -32.82
N SER A 97 -9.04 -35.19 -33.88
CA SER A 97 -7.73 -35.46 -34.49
C SER A 97 -7.09 -34.17 -35.01
N THR A 98 -5.84 -33.93 -34.62
CA THR A 98 -5.10 -32.70 -34.86
C THR A 98 -3.80 -33.00 -35.61
N GLU A 99 -3.43 -32.12 -36.54
CA GLU A 99 -2.17 -32.26 -37.28
C GLU A 99 -0.98 -32.34 -36.32
N SER A 100 -0.07 -33.28 -36.56
CA SER A 100 1.09 -33.51 -35.70
C SER A 100 2.25 -34.07 -36.50
N THR A 101 3.46 -33.65 -36.13
CA THR A 101 4.71 -34.09 -36.76
C THR A 101 5.59 -34.79 -35.74
N TYR A 102 6.37 -35.77 -36.20
CA TYR A 102 7.35 -36.44 -35.36
C TYR A 102 8.75 -36.13 -35.88
N ASP A 103 9.61 -35.63 -35.01
CA ASP A 103 11.02 -35.43 -35.28
C ASP A 103 11.85 -36.65 -34.83
N PRO A 104 12.45 -37.41 -35.77
CA PRO A 104 13.28 -38.55 -35.45
C PRO A 104 14.59 -38.21 -34.75
N GLU A 105 15.08 -36.97 -34.78
CA GLU A 105 16.30 -36.57 -34.08
C GLU A 105 16.00 -36.35 -32.60
N SER A 106 15.11 -35.41 -32.30
CA SER A 106 14.71 -35.07 -30.92
C SER A 106 13.75 -36.06 -30.26
N LYS A 107 13.22 -37.04 -31.01
CA LYS A 107 12.21 -38.02 -30.55
C LYS A 107 10.96 -37.37 -29.99
N ARG A 108 10.58 -36.23 -30.58
CA ARG A 108 9.48 -35.37 -30.14
C ARG A 108 8.36 -35.40 -31.16
N ILE A 109 7.14 -35.51 -30.66
CA ILE A 109 5.92 -35.24 -31.43
C ILE A 109 5.50 -33.82 -31.11
N THR A 110 5.33 -32.98 -32.13
CA THR A 110 4.81 -31.63 -32.02
C THR A 110 3.41 -31.58 -32.62
N VAL A 111 2.46 -31.02 -31.89
CA VAL A 111 1.06 -30.89 -32.32
C VAL A 111 0.84 -29.48 -32.86
N THR A 112 0.31 -29.37 -34.08
CA THR A 112 -0.02 -28.09 -34.71
C THR A 112 -1.46 -27.72 -34.38
N HIS A 113 -1.67 -26.63 -33.64
CA HIS A 113 -2.99 -26.12 -33.30
C HIS A 113 -3.05 -24.58 -33.39
N GLY A 114 -4.25 -24.03 -33.55
CA GLY A 114 -4.51 -22.59 -33.33
C GLY A 114 -4.69 -22.29 -31.85
N ASN A 115 -5.24 -21.11 -31.52
CA ASN A 115 -5.53 -20.76 -30.13
C ASN A 115 -6.53 -21.75 -29.52
N LEU A 116 -6.12 -22.40 -28.44
CA LEU A 116 -6.98 -23.28 -27.67
C LEU A 116 -8.08 -22.47 -26.98
N LYS A 117 -9.15 -23.15 -26.58
CA LYS A 117 -10.23 -22.48 -25.84
C LYS A 117 -9.69 -22.00 -24.48
N ARG A 118 -9.89 -20.72 -24.15
CA ARG A 118 -9.48 -20.11 -22.87
C ARG A 118 -10.18 -20.75 -21.67
N HIS A 119 -9.54 -20.69 -20.51
CA HIS A 119 -10.07 -21.16 -19.22
C HIS A 119 -10.75 -22.54 -19.28
N SER A 120 -10.17 -23.48 -20.03
CA SER A 120 -10.78 -24.79 -20.23
C SER A 120 -9.75 -25.90 -20.23
N ILE A 121 -10.19 -27.07 -19.76
CA ILE A 121 -9.37 -28.29 -19.76
C ILE A 121 -9.21 -28.76 -21.20
N GLN A 122 -7.97 -28.98 -21.60
CA GLN A 122 -7.57 -29.60 -22.85
C GLN A 122 -7.12 -31.02 -22.54
N GLU A 123 -7.80 -32.01 -23.10
CA GLU A 123 -7.38 -33.40 -23.04
C GLU A 123 -6.63 -33.75 -24.34
N VAL A 124 -5.38 -34.16 -24.23
CA VAL A 124 -4.54 -34.54 -25.36
C VAL A 124 -4.30 -36.03 -25.34
N THR A 125 -4.70 -36.72 -26.40
CA THR A 125 -4.55 -38.18 -26.53
C THR A 125 -3.66 -38.52 -27.71
N LEU A 126 -2.49 -39.11 -27.44
CA LEU A 126 -1.66 -39.78 -28.44
C LEU A 126 -2.13 -41.23 -28.58
N SER A 127 -2.40 -41.67 -29.80
CA SER A 127 -2.72 -43.06 -30.12
C SER A 127 -1.83 -43.56 -31.25
N VAL A 128 -1.26 -44.76 -31.11
CA VAL A 128 -0.65 -45.44 -32.26
C VAL A 128 -1.67 -46.32 -32.95
N LYS A 129 -1.82 -46.14 -34.26
CA LYS A 129 -2.76 -46.92 -35.06
C LYS A 129 -2.22 -48.36 -35.15
N ALA A 130 -2.94 -49.35 -34.62
CA ALA A 130 -2.84 -50.69 -35.17
C ALA A 130 -3.36 -50.65 -36.61
N ASP A 131 -2.76 -51.44 -37.49
CA ASP A 131 -3.00 -51.36 -38.94
C ASP A 131 -4.49 -51.18 -39.26
N LEU A 132 -4.82 -50.15 -40.07
CA LEU A 132 -6.16 -49.70 -40.50
C LEU A 132 -6.94 -50.75 -41.34
N LYS A 133 -6.86 -52.03 -40.99
CA LYS A 133 -7.57 -53.13 -41.62
C LYS A 133 -8.05 -54.13 -40.57
N SER A 134 -9.22 -53.87 -40.00
CA SER A 134 -10.23 -54.86 -39.60
C SER A 134 -11.05 -54.32 -38.41
N THR A 135 -12.36 -54.21 -38.60
CA THR A 135 -13.36 -53.96 -37.55
C THR A 135 -13.57 -55.18 -36.64
N GLU A 136 -12.82 -56.27 -36.81
CA GLU A 136 -12.98 -57.52 -36.05
C GLU A 136 -11.74 -57.95 -35.25
N ASN A 137 -10.68 -57.16 -35.22
CA ASN A 137 -9.51 -57.47 -34.40
C ASN A 137 -9.50 -56.59 -33.14
N ASN A 138 -9.40 -57.23 -31.97
CA ASN A 138 -9.00 -56.63 -30.68
C ASN A 138 -7.61 -55.99 -30.82
N SER A 139 -7.55 -54.88 -31.55
CA SER A 139 -6.32 -54.23 -31.91
C SER A 139 -5.81 -53.49 -30.69
N ASN A 140 -4.66 -53.94 -30.18
CA ASN A 140 -3.93 -53.34 -29.05
C ASN A 140 -3.40 -51.94 -29.45
N ASN A 141 -4.31 -50.99 -29.69
CA ASN A 141 -3.97 -49.58 -29.84
C ASN A 141 -3.46 -49.10 -28.48
N ALA A 142 -2.17 -48.76 -28.41
CA ALA A 142 -1.63 -48.12 -27.23
C ALA A 142 -1.96 -46.63 -27.33
N SER A 143 -2.54 -46.08 -26.27
CA SER A 143 -2.80 -44.66 -26.12
C SER A 143 -2.13 -44.11 -24.87
N TYR A 144 -1.91 -42.81 -24.88
CA TYR A 144 -1.47 -42.03 -23.74
C TYR A 144 -2.28 -40.74 -23.75
N THR A 145 -2.88 -40.43 -22.61
CA THR A 145 -3.70 -39.23 -22.44
C THR A 145 -3.13 -38.42 -21.30
N PHE A 146 -3.02 -37.12 -21.51
CA PHE A 146 -2.69 -36.14 -20.49
C PHE A 146 -3.62 -34.94 -20.66
N SER A 147 -3.72 -34.10 -19.64
CA SER A 147 -4.57 -32.92 -19.69
C SER A 147 -3.92 -31.71 -19.05
N PHE A 148 -4.32 -30.52 -19.48
CA PHE A 148 -3.91 -29.27 -18.85
C PHE A 148 -5.05 -28.25 -18.96
N GLN A 149 -5.05 -27.24 -18.11
CA GLN A 149 -6.04 -26.15 -18.12
C GLN A 149 -5.41 -24.88 -18.67
N THR A 150 -6.02 -24.34 -19.73
CA THR A 150 -5.61 -23.05 -20.29
C THR A 150 -6.02 -21.88 -19.40
N GLY A 151 -5.24 -20.80 -19.43
CA GLY A 151 -5.59 -19.49 -18.87
C GLY A 151 -6.15 -18.55 -19.94
N SER A 152 -5.94 -17.25 -19.72
CA SER A 152 -6.27 -16.16 -20.65
C SER A 152 -5.40 -16.18 -21.91
N ALA A 153 -5.83 -15.46 -22.95
CA ALA A 153 -4.95 -15.04 -24.04
C ALA A 153 -3.93 -13.99 -23.53
N ILE A 154 -2.86 -13.76 -24.29
CA ILE A 154 -1.93 -12.66 -24.01
C ILE A 154 -2.65 -11.33 -24.13
N GLY A 155 -2.38 -10.44 -23.17
CA GLY A 155 -2.87 -9.07 -23.20
C GLY A 155 -4.36 -8.92 -22.88
N GLU A 156 -4.99 -10.02 -22.45
CA GLU A 156 -6.39 -10.04 -22.03
C GLU A 156 -6.56 -9.42 -20.64
N ALA A 157 -7.63 -8.66 -20.44
CA ALA A 157 -7.91 -7.98 -19.18
C ALA A 157 -8.57 -8.90 -18.14
N THR A 158 -7.81 -9.81 -17.53
CA THR A 158 -8.35 -10.77 -16.54
C THR A 158 -8.07 -10.40 -15.09
N ASN A 159 -7.12 -9.52 -14.81
CA ASN A 159 -6.76 -9.07 -13.47
C ASN A 159 -6.82 -7.55 -13.38
N LEU A 160 -7.43 -7.02 -12.31
CA LEU A 160 -7.55 -5.60 -12.04
C LEU A 160 -6.94 -5.27 -10.67
N TRP A 161 -6.03 -4.31 -10.68
CA TRP A 161 -5.54 -3.62 -9.50
C TRP A 161 -5.90 -2.13 -9.60
N ALA A 162 -6.34 -1.56 -8.47
CA ALA A 162 -6.64 -0.15 -8.37
C ALA A 162 -6.21 0.39 -7.01
N GLU A 163 -5.72 1.62 -6.96
CA GLU A 163 -5.35 2.30 -5.72
C GLU A 163 -5.73 3.78 -5.78
N VAL A 164 -6.37 4.27 -4.72
CA VAL A 164 -6.69 5.70 -4.59
C VAL A 164 -5.42 6.42 -4.16
N GLU A 165 -4.94 7.37 -4.95
CA GLU A 165 -3.67 8.07 -4.69
C GLU A 165 -3.70 8.83 -3.36
N ASN A 166 -4.80 9.53 -3.10
CA ASN A 166 -5.05 10.25 -1.86
C ASN A 166 -6.42 9.87 -1.30
N ALA A 167 -6.45 9.22 -0.14
CA ALA A 167 -7.71 8.78 0.48
C ALA A 167 -8.65 9.94 0.86
N ARG A 168 -8.13 11.17 0.90
CA ARG A 168 -8.87 12.39 1.23
C ARG A 168 -8.50 13.52 0.28
N VAL A 169 -9.48 14.09 -0.40
CA VAL A 169 -9.30 15.08 -1.48
C VAL A 169 -10.26 16.26 -1.32
N SER A 170 -9.78 17.45 -1.59
CA SER A 170 -10.59 18.67 -1.61
C SER A 170 -11.65 18.63 -2.71
N THR A 171 -12.88 19.13 -2.47
CA THR A 171 -13.91 19.29 -3.52
C THR A 171 -13.53 20.30 -4.61
N LYS A 172 -12.38 20.98 -4.48
CA LYS A 172 -11.80 21.87 -5.51
C LYS A 172 -10.73 21.17 -6.35
N GLU A 173 -10.27 20.01 -5.92
CA GLU A 173 -9.22 19.24 -6.56
C GLU A 173 -9.80 18.01 -7.27
N GLU A 174 -8.96 17.36 -8.07
CA GLU A 174 -9.29 16.09 -8.70
C GLU A 174 -8.61 14.97 -7.93
N GLY A 175 -9.41 14.05 -7.40
CA GLY A 175 -8.89 12.80 -6.84
C GLY A 175 -8.45 11.89 -7.97
N LYS A 176 -7.58 10.92 -7.68
CA LYS A 176 -7.07 10.00 -8.69
C LYS A 176 -7.11 8.56 -8.19
N VAL A 177 -7.43 7.66 -9.11
CA VAL A 177 -7.29 6.22 -8.93
C VAL A 177 -6.28 5.73 -9.96
N ASN A 178 -5.17 5.18 -9.47
CA ASN A 178 -4.17 4.51 -10.30
C ASN A 178 -4.66 3.10 -10.59
N ILE A 179 -4.52 2.67 -11.83
CA ILE A 179 -5.07 1.43 -12.36
C ILE A 179 -3.94 0.62 -12.98
N LYS A 180 -3.97 -0.69 -12.75
CA LYS A 180 -3.16 -1.67 -13.47
C LYS A 180 -4.03 -2.86 -13.85
N VAL A 181 -3.99 -3.25 -15.11
CA VAL A 181 -4.74 -4.37 -15.66
C VAL A 181 -3.79 -5.32 -16.37
N THR A 182 -3.88 -6.61 -16.05
CA THR A 182 -2.99 -7.63 -16.61
C THR A 182 -3.77 -8.88 -17.02
N ASP A 183 -3.12 -9.70 -17.83
CA ASP A 183 -3.54 -11.08 -18.11
C ASP A 183 -3.19 -12.02 -16.93
N ASP A 184 -3.49 -13.31 -17.07
CA ASP A 184 -3.23 -14.34 -16.03
C ASP A 184 -1.74 -14.58 -15.75
N TYR A 185 -0.87 -14.12 -16.66
CA TYR A 185 0.58 -14.29 -16.60
C TYR A 185 1.29 -13.02 -16.09
N GLY A 186 0.51 -11.97 -15.78
CA GLY A 186 1.02 -10.68 -15.32
C GLY A 186 1.51 -9.77 -16.45
N ASN A 187 1.26 -10.11 -17.72
CA ASN A 187 1.57 -9.19 -18.81
C ASN A 187 0.54 -8.07 -18.86
N PRO A 188 0.94 -6.86 -19.30
CA PRO A 188 0.03 -5.76 -19.60
C PRO A 188 -1.18 -6.18 -20.43
N ALA A 189 -2.38 -5.81 -19.98
CA ALA A 189 -3.55 -5.87 -20.85
C ALA A 189 -3.47 -4.79 -21.94
N THR A 190 -3.98 -5.06 -23.13
CA THR A 190 -3.84 -4.18 -24.31
C THR A 190 -5.16 -3.73 -24.91
N ASN A 191 -6.27 -4.08 -24.29
CA ASN A 191 -7.61 -3.93 -24.85
C ASN A 191 -8.69 -3.78 -23.77
N ALA A 192 -8.41 -3.03 -22.71
CA ALA A 192 -9.33 -2.90 -21.57
C ALA A 192 -10.06 -1.55 -21.55
N THR A 193 -11.26 -1.53 -20.98
CA THR A 193 -11.90 -0.29 -20.54
C THR A 193 -12.27 -0.39 -19.07
N VAL A 194 -11.91 0.65 -18.33
CA VAL A 194 -12.08 0.72 -16.88
C VAL A 194 -13.04 1.84 -16.53
N HIS A 195 -14.09 1.49 -15.79
CA HIS A 195 -15.14 2.39 -15.35
C HIS A 195 -15.14 2.52 -13.83
N VAL A 196 -15.46 3.71 -13.34
CA VAL A 196 -15.76 3.95 -11.93
C VAL A 196 -17.25 4.21 -11.79
N THR A 197 -17.88 3.48 -10.87
CA THR A 197 -19.24 3.75 -10.39
C THR A 197 -19.18 4.04 -8.89
N SER A 198 -20.16 4.76 -8.36
CA SER A 198 -20.17 5.16 -6.96
C SER A 198 -21.58 5.23 -6.37
N ASP A 199 -21.66 5.27 -5.05
CA ASP A 199 -22.87 5.60 -4.29
C ASP A 199 -23.17 7.11 -4.24
N SER A 200 -22.19 7.96 -4.55
CA SER A 200 -22.40 9.40 -4.72
C SER A 200 -23.12 9.71 -6.05
N SER A 201 -24.16 10.54 -5.97
CA SER A 201 -24.86 11.07 -7.14
C SER A 201 -24.15 12.22 -7.83
N THR A 202 -23.08 12.77 -7.23
CA THR A 202 -22.38 13.97 -7.71
C THR A 202 -20.94 13.70 -8.17
N LEU A 203 -20.39 12.53 -7.87
CA LEU A 203 -19.10 12.10 -8.40
C LEU A 203 -19.14 12.00 -9.93
N LYS A 204 -18.09 12.53 -10.57
CA LYS A 204 -17.85 12.41 -12.00
C LYS A 204 -16.47 11.82 -12.25
N SER A 205 -16.41 10.93 -13.22
CA SER A 205 -15.19 10.31 -13.72
C SER A 205 -15.37 9.95 -15.19
N ASN A 206 -14.30 10.01 -15.97
CA ASN A 206 -14.29 9.49 -17.33
C ASN A 206 -13.77 8.04 -17.32
N PRO A 207 -14.27 7.16 -18.21
CA PRO A 207 -13.66 5.86 -18.41
C PRO A 207 -12.20 5.98 -18.83
N LEU A 208 -11.37 5.06 -18.36
CA LEU A 208 -10.01 4.86 -18.86
C LEU A 208 -10.05 3.76 -19.91
N VAL A 209 -9.50 4.04 -21.10
CA VAL A 209 -9.21 3.01 -22.10
C VAL A 209 -7.73 2.67 -21.95
N ILE A 210 -7.42 1.38 -21.94
CA ILE A 210 -6.07 0.85 -21.91
C ILE A 210 -5.84 0.15 -23.24
N ASP A 211 -4.87 0.65 -24.01
CA ASP A 211 -4.43 0.06 -25.26
C ASP A 211 -2.99 -0.50 -25.18
N GLU A 212 -2.42 -0.87 -26.34
CA GLU A 212 -1.08 -1.47 -26.45
C GLU A 212 0.04 -0.54 -25.94
N ASP A 213 -0.15 0.79 -26.01
CA ASP A 213 0.86 1.78 -25.66
C ASP A 213 0.88 2.12 -24.16
N ASP A 214 -0.19 1.78 -23.43
CA ASP A 214 -0.40 2.13 -22.02
C ASP A 214 0.32 1.18 -21.04
N ASN A 215 0.93 0.09 -21.53
CA ASN A 215 1.59 -0.94 -20.70
C ASN A 215 0.67 -1.47 -19.57
N GLY A 216 -0.64 -1.55 -19.84
CA GLY A 216 -1.63 -2.07 -18.90
C GLY A 216 -1.91 -1.14 -17.72
N GLU A 217 -1.45 0.11 -17.76
CA GLU A 217 -1.52 1.05 -16.64
C GLU A 217 -2.22 2.35 -17.03
N GLY A 218 -2.77 3.05 -16.05
CA GLY A 218 -3.37 4.36 -16.28
C GLY A 218 -3.95 4.97 -15.02
N SER A 219 -4.60 6.13 -15.15
CA SER A 219 -5.26 6.78 -14.02
C SER A 219 -6.62 7.36 -14.39
N ILE A 220 -7.56 7.28 -13.45
CA ILE A 220 -8.90 7.87 -13.58
C ILE A 220 -9.00 9.06 -12.63
N GLY A 221 -9.29 10.24 -13.20
CA GLY A 221 -9.63 11.43 -12.43
C GLY A 221 -11.04 11.35 -11.84
N LEU A 222 -11.17 11.72 -10.58
CA LEU A 222 -12.40 11.73 -9.80
C LEU A 222 -12.71 13.16 -9.35
N ARG A 223 -13.87 13.69 -9.74
CA ARG A 223 -14.33 15.02 -9.32
C ARG A 223 -15.64 14.90 -8.57
N ASN A 224 -15.67 15.41 -7.34
CA ASN A 224 -16.90 15.56 -6.58
C ASN A 224 -16.99 16.99 -6.04
N ASN A 225 -18.15 17.63 -6.25
CA ASN A 225 -18.41 18.98 -5.76
C ASN A 225 -19.08 18.99 -4.38
N LYS A 226 -19.38 17.82 -3.82
CA LYS A 226 -19.99 17.64 -2.51
C LYS A 226 -18.98 17.03 -1.54
N ALA A 227 -18.93 17.56 -0.32
CA ALA A 227 -18.20 16.95 0.78
C ALA A 227 -18.93 15.69 1.25
N GLU A 228 -18.29 14.53 1.10
CA GLU A 228 -18.82 13.23 1.50
C GLU A 228 -17.74 12.15 1.37
N THR A 229 -17.89 11.06 2.10
CA THR A 229 -17.17 9.81 1.84
C THR A 229 -17.92 9.05 0.74
N VAL A 230 -17.19 8.59 -0.27
CA VAL A 230 -17.74 7.93 -1.46
C VAL A 230 -17.19 6.52 -1.57
N ASN A 231 -18.09 5.54 -1.70
CA ASN A 231 -17.72 4.17 -2.03
C ASN A 231 -17.65 4.02 -3.56
N LEU A 232 -16.49 3.58 -4.04
CA LEU A 232 -16.20 3.38 -5.46
C LEU A 232 -16.26 1.89 -5.79
N THR A 233 -16.87 1.56 -6.92
CA THR A 233 -16.69 0.26 -7.59
C THR A 233 -16.00 0.51 -8.92
N ILE A 234 -14.74 0.11 -8.99
CA ILE A 234 -13.90 0.20 -10.19
C ILE A 234 -14.02 -1.13 -10.93
N THR A 235 -14.40 -1.08 -12.20
CA THR A 235 -14.65 -2.27 -13.02
C THR A 235 -13.79 -2.20 -14.28
N SER A 236 -12.96 -3.21 -14.53
CA SER A 236 -12.33 -3.42 -15.83
C SER A 236 -13.19 -4.35 -16.68
N GLN A 237 -13.17 -4.12 -17.98
CA GLN A 237 -13.79 -4.97 -18.97
C GLN A 237 -12.85 -5.13 -20.17
N ASP A 238 -12.59 -6.36 -20.59
CA ASP A 238 -11.93 -6.65 -21.86
C ASP A 238 -12.82 -6.27 -23.06
N ASN A 239 -12.23 -5.66 -24.08
CA ASN A 239 -12.96 -5.19 -25.27
C ASN A 239 -13.00 -6.22 -26.40
N THR A 240 -12.20 -7.28 -26.34
CA THR A 240 -12.19 -8.38 -27.31
C THR A 240 -13.05 -9.55 -26.85
N TYR A 241 -13.03 -9.85 -25.55
CA TYR A 241 -13.73 -10.97 -24.95
C TYR A 241 -14.81 -10.48 -23.97
N SER A 242 -16.00 -11.09 -24.02
CA SER A 242 -17.17 -10.64 -23.24
C SER A 242 -17.74 -11.75 -22.37
N ASP A 243 -16.86 -12.50 -21.68
CA ASP A 243 -17.27 -13.48 -20.67
C ASP A 243 -17.07 -12.95 -19.24
N ALA A 244 -17.47 -13.75 -18.24
CA ALA A 244 -17.45 -13.33 -16.83
C ALA A 244 -16.02 -13.16 -16.26
N VAL A 245 -15.01 -13.81 -16.84
CA VAL A 245 -13.61 -13.69 -16.41
C VAL A 245 -13.01 -12.37 -16.87
N ASN A 246 -13.53 -11.83 -17.97
CA ASN A 246 -13.12 -10.56 -18.56
C ASN A 246 -13.71 -9.32 -17.90
N LYS A 247 -14.42 -9.48 -16.77
CA LYS A 247 -14.98 -8.38 -16.00
C LYS A 247 -14.56 -8.50 -14.55
N GLN A 248 -13.60 -7.68 -14.16
CA GLN A 248 -13.12 -7.63 -12.78
C GLN A 248 -13.61 -6.38 -12.08
N SER A 249 -13.81 -6.45 -10.76
CA SER A 249 -14.25 -5.31 -9.98
C SER A 249 -13.56 -5.25 -8.62
N VAL A 250 -13.17 -4.05 -8.22
CA VAL A 250 -12.57 -3.76 -6.92
C VAL A 250 -13.28 -2.59 -6.26
N GLN A 251 -13.43 -2.66 -4.94
CA GLN A 251 -14.03 -1.59 -4.15
C GLN A 251 -12.97 -0.73 -3.48
N LYS A 252 -13.20 0.58 -3.49
CA LYS A 252 -12.33 1.57 -2.81
C LYS A 252 -13.17 2.66 -2.17
N VAL A 253 -12.54 3.44 -1.30
CA VAL A 253 -13.19 4.55 -0.61
C VAL A 253 -12.34 5.80 -0.80
N ILE A 254 -12.99 6.94 -1.03
CA ILE A 254 -12.37 8.25 -1.06
C ILE A 254 -13.23 9.25 -0.30
N GLU A 255 -12.61 10.10 0.52
CA GLU A 255 -13.27 11.20 1.20
C GLU A 255 -13.08 12.48 0.40
N PHE A 256 -14.19 13.07 -0.08
CA PHE A 256 -14.19 14.45 -0.54
C PHE A 256 -14.55 15.37 0.62
N TYR A 257 -13.74 16.39 0.86
CA TYR A 257 -14.07 17.42 1.84
C TYR A 257 -14.16 18.76 1.14
N THR A 258 -15.16 19.57 1.47
CA THR A 258 -15.14 20.97 1.06
C THR A 258 -14.05 21.60 1.90
N PRO A 259 -12.95 22.11 1.30
CA PRO A 259 -12.10 23.00 2.03
C PRO A 259 -13.03 24.10 2.46
N SER A 260 -13.16 24.29 3.77
CA SER A 260 -13.84 25.42 4.35
C SER A 260 -13.52 26.60 3.45
N LYS A 261 -14.54 27.31 2.94
CA LYS A 261 -14.26 28.65 2.46
C LYS A 261 -13.53 29.26 3.64
N LEU A 262 -12.22 29.43 3.52
CA LEU A 262 -11.53 30.53 4.14
C LEU A 262 -12.27 31.74 3.55
N GLN A 263 -13.43 32.08 4.11
CA GLN A 263 -13.48 33.35 4.76
C GLN A 263 -12.28 33.29 5.69
N PHE A 264 -11.14 33.76 5.21
CA PHE A 264 -10.23 34.41 6.11
C PHE A 264 -11.15 35.42 6.84
N ARG A 265 -11.65 35.05 8.03
CA ARG A 265 -11.42 36.00 9.10
C ARG A 265 -9.93 36.25 8.98
N ALA A 266 -9.54 37.51 8.76
CA ALA A 266 -8.15 37.86 8.94
C ALA A 266 -7.77 37.26 10.30
N GLU A 267 -7.08 36.12 10.29
CA GLU A 267 -6.73 35.44 11.54
C GLU A 267 -5.76 36.40 12.17
N ASN A 268 -6.14 36.96 13.31
CA ASN A 268 -5.26 37.85 13.99
C ASN A 268 -4.29 36.96 14.75
N ILE A 269 -3.11 36.73 14.15
CA ILE A 269 -2.03 35.99 14.78
C ILE A 269 -1.11 36.98 15.49
N LEU A 270 -0.83 36.74 16.77
CA LEU A 270 0.22 37.42 17.50
C LEU A 270 1.50 36.58 17.45
N LEU A 271 2.55 37.08 16.81
CA LEU A 271 3.89 36.50 16.84
C LEU A 271 4.75 37.23 17.88
N ILE A 272 4.99 36.59 19.01
CA ILE A 272 5.90 37.06 20.05
C ILE A 272 7.32 36.69 19.61
N GLN A 273 8.03 37.69 19.06
CA GLN A 273 9.36 37.54 18.49
C GLN A 273 10.08 38.89 18.49
N GLN A 274 11.08 39.03 19.37
CA GLN A 274 11.98 40.18 19.40
C GLN A 274 13.16 40.02 18.44
N VAL A 275 13.62 38.78 18.23
CA VAL A 275 14.69 38.42 17.29
C VAL A 275 14.34 37.12 16.59
N LEU A 276 14.90 36.87 15.41
CA LEU A 276 14.69 35.63 14.69
C LEU A 276 15.22 34.44 15.52
N PRO A 277 14.39 33.44 15.84
CA PRO A 277 14.85 32.26 16.55
C PRO A 277 15.88 31.52 15.70
N TRP A 278 17.10 31.32 16.20
CA TRP A 278 18.15 30.63 15.45
C TRP A 278 18.47 31.26 14.08
N GLU A 279 18.30 32.59 13.95
CA GLU A 279 18.37 33.31 12.66
C GLU A 279 17.36 32.84 11.60
N SER A 280 16.38 32.02 12.01
CA SER A 280 15.34 31.47 11.14
C SER A 280 14.20 32.45 10.93
N SER A 281 13.85 32.68 9.68
CA SER A 281 12.67 33.45 9.27
C SER A 281 11.46 32.58 8.94
N ILE A 282 11.48 31.30 9.33
CA ILE A 282 10.47 30.31 8.94
C ILE A 282 9.05 30.75 9.32
N TRP A 283 8.81 31.39 10.47
CA TRP A 283 7.48 31.91 10.83
C TRP A 283 6.98 32.94 9.84
N ASN A 284 7.79 33.95 9.54
CA ASN A 284 7.44 35.00 8.58
C ASN A 284 7.21 34.41 7.19
N GLN A 285 8.07 33.48 6.76
CA GLN A 285 7.93 32.78 5.49
C GLN A 285 6.62 32.01 5.41
N THR A 286 6.34 31.13 6.38
CA THR A 286 5.13 30.31 6.38
C THR A 286 3.86 31.15 6.48
N PHE A 287 3.80 32.17 7.33
CA PHE A 287 2.62 33.05 7.37
C PHE A 287 2.40 33.79 6.03
N ASN A 288 3.47 34.26 5.39
CA ASN A 288 3.37 34.93 4.09
C ASN A 288 2.95 33.96 2.98
N GLU A 289 3.51 32.74 2.95
CA GLU A 289 3.15 31.66 2.01
C GLU A 289 1.66 31.32 2.07
N HIS A 290 1.08 31.34 3.27
CA HIS A 290 -0.33 31.06 3.50
C HIS A 290 -1.23 32.30 3.49
N ASN A 291 -0.71 33.48 3.11
CA ASN A 291 -1.44 34.76 3.09
C ASN A 291 -2.11 35.09 4.44
N MET A 292 -1.45 34.75 5.56
CA MET A 292 -1.95 35.02 6.90
C MET A 292 -1.53 36.42 7.37
N THR A 293 -2.46 37.11 8.03
CA THR A 293 -2.17 38.38 8.71
C THR A 293 -1.60 38.11 10.09
N TYR A 294 -0.52 38.79 10.46
CA TYR A 294 0.08 38.62 11.79
C TYR A 294 0.69 39.93 12.30
N THR A 295 0.70 40.06 13.62
CA THR A 295 1.33 41.18 14.33
C THR A 295 2.55 40.66 15.08
N VAL A 296 3.74 41.20 14.77
CA VAL A 296 4.96 40.89 15.51
C VAL A 296 5.11 41.82 16.70
N VAL A 297 5.35 41.26 17.89
CA VAL A 297 5.62 42.02 19.12
C VAL A 297 6.94 41.61 19.75
N ASP A 298 7.70 42.62 20.18
CA ASP A 298 8.86 42.47 21.05
C ASP A 298 8.46 42.50 22.54
N SER A 299 9.42 42.45 23.45
CA SER A 299 9.14 42.53 24.89
C SER A 299 8.42 43.81 25.33
N THR A 300 8.62 44.94 24.65
CA THR A 300 7.98 46.22 25.02
C THR A 300 6.50 46.19 24.66
N LYS A 301 6.17 45.78 23.43
CA LYS A 301 4.77 45.66 22.98
C LYS A 301 4.05 44.50 23.67
N LEU A 302 4.75 43.39 23.96
CA LEU A 302 4.19 42.26 24.69
C LEU A 302 3.70 42.68 26.09
N ALA A 303 4.29 43.70 26.71
CA ALA A 303 3.88 44.15 28.04
C ALA A 303 2.48 44.80 28.06
N THR A 304 1.98 45.26 26.92
CA THR A 304 0.73 46.05 26.84
C THR A 304 -0.27 45.56 25.80
N VAL A 305 0.11 44.60 24.94
CA VAL A 305 -0.78 44.06 23.90
C VAL A 305 -2.03 43.42 24.49
N ASP A 306 -3.19 43.68 23.88
CA ASP A 306 -4.45 43.05 24.25
C ASP A 306 -4.63 41.73 23.49
N PHE A 307 -4.55 40.61 24.22
CA PHE A 307 -4.62 39.27 23.64
C PHE A 307 -5.99 38.93 23.04
N SER A 308 -7.07 39.60 23.47
CA SER A 308 -8.44 39.33 23.00
C SER A 308 -8.64 39.65 21.51
N GLN A 309 -7.72 40.43 20.92
CA GLN A 309 -7.73 40.77 19.50
C GLN A 309 -7.25 39.63 18.61
N PHE A 310 -6.64 38.59 19.19
CA PHE A 310 -5.97 37.52 18.47
C PHE A 310 -6.67 36.18 18.65
N ASP A 311 -6.72 35.41 17.56
CA ASP A 311 -7.25 34.03 17.54
C ASP A 311 -6.15 33.00 17.79
N ARG A 312 -4.89 33.39 17.54
CA ARG A 312 -3.68 32.56 17.64
C ARG A 312 -2.55 33.36 18.27
N ILE A 313 -1.80 32.73 19.17
CA ILE A 313 -0.56 33.30 19.74
C ILE A 313 0.57 32.32 19.45
N VAL A 314 1.70 32.85 18.99
CA VAL A 314 2.95 32.12 18.77
C VAL A 314 4.04 32.75 19.60
N LEU A 315 4.66 31.96 20.46
CA LEU A 315 5.98 32.27 21.00
C LEU A 315 7.02 31.62 20.11
N ALA A 316 7.78 32.44 19.36
CA ALA A 316 8.98 31.98 18.69
C ALA A 316 10.01 31.55 19.74
N SER A 317 10.80 30.51 19.46
CA SER A 317 11.77 30.01 20.43
C SER A 317 13.03 30.90 20.52
N ASP A 318 14.00 30.55 21.35
CA ASP A 318 15.28 31.27 21.55
C ASP A 318 15.17 32.80 21.56
N GLN A 319 14.31 33.36 22.41
CA GLN A 319 14.18 34.81 22.56
C GLN A 319 15.11 35.37 23.66
N PRO A 320 15.43 36.68 23.64
CA PRO A 320 16.18 37.32 24.71
C PRO A 320 15.41 37.26 26.05
N GLN A 321 16.14 37.28 27.15
CA GLN A 321 15.57 37.18 28.51
C GLN A 321 14.44 38.20 28.80
N SER A 322 14.48 39.38 28.19
CA SER A 322 13.44 40.41 28.35
C SER A 322 12.06 39.93 27.92
N VAL A 323 11.96 39.11 26.86
CA VAL A 323 10.69 38.53 26.42
C VAL A 323 10.15 37.58 27.48
N TYR A 324 10.98 36.67 27.99
CA TYR A 324 10.55 35.70 29.00
C TYR A 324 10.18 36.33 30.35
N TYR A 325 10.80 37.47 30.72
CA TYR A 325 10.37 38.22 31.92
C TYR A 325 8.95 38.77 31.79
N VAL A 326 8.61 39.36 30.65
CA VAL A 326 7.26 39.87 30.39
C VAL A 326 6.27 38.72 30.26
N LEU A 327 6.65 37.67 29.53
CA LEU A 327 5.84 36.47 29.36
C LEU A 327 5.47 35.84 30.71
N ARG A 328 6.44 35.73 31.64
CA ARG A 328 6.18 35.23 33.00
C ARG A 328 5.14 36.06 33.74
N THR A 329 5.13 37.38 33.59
CA THR A 329 4.14 38.25 34.24
C THR A 329 2.76 38.15 33.61
N ARG A 330 2.68 37.76 32.33
CA ARG A 330 1.42 37.72 31.55
C ARG A 330 0.90 36.31 31.29
N MET A 331 1.58 35.26 31.79
CA MET A 331 1.21 33.87 31.51
C MET A 331 -0.23 33.53 31.95
N ALA A 332 -0.67 34.07 33.09
CA ALA A 332 -2.04 33.85 33.57
C ALA A 332 -3.10 34.40 32.58
N GLU A 333 -2.84 35.55 31.96
CA GLU A 333 -3.74 36.11 30.93
C GLU A 333 -3.74 35.25 29.67
N ILE A 334 -2.58 34.70 29.28
CA ILE A 334 -2.47 33.78 28.14
C ILE A 334 -3.21 32.47 28.44
N ASP A 335 -3.05 31.91 29.64
CA ASP A 335 -3.75 30.69 30.07
C ASP A 335 -5.27 30.89 30.06
N GLU A 336 -5.76 32.04 30.55
CA GLU A 336 -7.18 32.42 30.48
C GLU A 336 -7.66 32.61 29.03
N TRP A 337 -6.87 33.27 28.19
CA TRP A 337 -7.16 33.43 26.77
C TRP A 337 -7.26 32.08 26.04
N VAL A 338 -6.34 31.14 26.30
CA VAL A 338 -6.44 29.77 25.78
C VAL A 338 -7.70 29.11 26.32
N ALA A 339 -7.98 29.17 27.62
CA ALA A 339 -9.18 28.58 28.20
C ALA A 339 -10.48 29.05 27.53
N ASN A 340 -10.51 30.28 27.01
CA ASN A 340 -11.62 30.87 26.29
C ASN A 340 -11.65 30.57 24.78
N GLY A 341 -10.75 29.72 24.28
CA GLY A 341 -10.72 29.29 22.89
C GLY A 341 -9.49 29.74 22.11
N GLY A 342 -8.49 30.36 22.72
CA GLY A 342 -7.23 30.65 22.04
C GLY A 342 -6.47 29.38 21.62
N VAL A 343 -5.65 29.47 20.57
CA VAL A 343 -4.67 28.42 20.24
C VAL A 343 -3.26 28.97 20.38
N LEU A 344 -2.48 28.33 21.25
CA LEU A 344 -1.11 28.73 21.59
C LEU A 344 -0.10 27.76 20.96
N TYR A 345 0.82 28.28 20.16
CA TYR A 345 2.10 27.64 19.88
C TYR A 345 3.15 28.18 20.85
N PHE A 346 3.72 27.32 21.69
CA PHE A 346 4.77 27.66 22.64
C PHE A 346 6.11 27.03 22.24
N GLY A 347 6.94 27.80 21.54
CA GLY A 347 8.34 27.46 21.24
C GLY A 347 9.22 27.60 22.48
N GLY A 348 9.28 26.57 23.31
CA GLY A 348 10.02 26.52 24.57
C GLY A 348 11.50 26.15 24.45
N ALA A 349 12.04 25.92 23.25
CA ALA A 349 13.48 25.76 23.07
C ALA A 349 14.17 27.10 23.38
N CYS A 350 15.05 27.13 24.37
CA CYS A 350 15.63 28.38 24.90
C CYS A 350 17.00 28.08 25.51
N MET A 351 17.68 29.09 26.05
CA MET A 351 19.12 29.04 26.37
C MET A 351 19.98 28.70 25.14
N GLY A 352 19.56 29.18 23.97
CA GLY A 352 20.31 29.10 22.72
C GLY A 352 21.21 30.30 22.52
N TRP A 353 21.19 30.87 21.32
CA TRP A 353 22.02 32.01 20.95
C TRP A 353 21.61 33.27 21.69
N GLN A 354 20.33 33.40 22.05
CA GLN A 354 19.80 34.57 22.76
C GLN A 354 19.86 34.45 24.29
N GLN A 355 20.30 33.30 24.81
CA GLN A 355 20.53 33.02 26.23
C GLN A 355 19.33 33.20 27.16
N GLY A 356 18.14 33.51 26.64
CA GLY A 356 16.95 33.69 27.46
C GLY A 356 16.44 32.35 28.00
N ASP A 357 15.87 32.41 29.20
CA ASP A 357 15.35 31.27 29.93
C ASP A 357 13.96 31.56 30.48
N TRP A 358 13.01 30.64 30.24
CA TRP A 358 11.68 30.69 30.81
C TRP A 358 11.54 29.72 31.99
N ALA A 359 10.97 30.23 33.09
CA ALA A 359 10.79 29.45 34.31
C ALA A 359 9.40 28.77 34.40
N ILE A 360 8.39 29.36 33.75
CA ILE A 360 6.99 28.92 33.78
C ILE A 360 6.41 29.10 32.38
N GLY A 361 5.84 28.02 31.84
CA GLY A 361 5.11 27.98 30.57
C GLY A 361 3.60 27.90 30.80
N PRO A 362 2.82 27.66 29.73
CA PRO A 362 1.36 27.58 29.80
C PRO A 362 0.90 26.49 30.76
N ASN A 363 -0.20 26.71 31.47
CA ASN A 363 -0.73 25.82 32.50
C ASN A 363 0.33 25.38 33.54
N ASN A 364 1.24 26.30 33.90
CA ASN A 364 2.33 26.07 34.84
C ASN A 364 3.27 24.91 34.45
N ILE A 365 3.37 24.61 33.15
CA ILE A 365 4.38 23.70 32.61
C ILE A 365 5.77 24.25 32.96
N ARG A 366 6.69 23.35 33.25
CA ARG A 366 8.09 23.65 33.53
C ARG A 366 8.97 22.94 32.52
N LYS A 367 10.26 23.22 32.60
CA LYS A 367 11.27 22.48 31.87
C LYS A 367 12.48 22.18 32.73
N THR A 368 13.15 21.09 32.39
CA THR A 368 14.49 20.76 32.84
C THR A 368 15.44 20.92 31.66
N GLN A 369 16.44 21.79 31.78
CA GLN A 369 17.41 22.03 30.71
C GLN A 369 18.19 20.75 30.42
N ALA A 370 18.15 20.30 29.16
CA ALA A 370 18.79 19.07 28.71
C ALA A 370 18.94 19.09 27.19
N TYR A 371 20.18 19.15 26.71
CA TYR A 371 20.48 19.19 25.29
C TYR A 371 20.53 17.77 24.71
N HIS A 372 19.71 17.51 23.70
CA HIS A 372 19.62 16.20 23.07
C HIS A 372 19.71 16.28 21.55
N TYR A 373 20.37 15.29 20.95
CA TYR A 373 20.52 15.18 19.50
C TYR A 373 19.37 14.42 18.82
N THR A 374 18.48 13.82 19.60
CA THR A 374 17.43 12.95 19.06
C THR A 374 16.15 13.08 19.85
N ASN A 375 15.05 13.23 19.12
CA ASN A 375 13.69 13.06 19.62
C ASN A 375 13.09 11.80 19.01
N PHE A 376 12.44 10.98 19.82
CA PHE A 376 11.64 9.85 19.35
C PHE A 376 10.19 10.28 19.19
N VAL A 377 9.59 9.90 18.07
CA VAL A 377 8.15 10.06 17.82
C VAL A 377 7.44 8.94 18.58
N VAL A 378 6.64 9.31 19.58
CA VAL A 378 6.01 8.34 20.51
C VAL A 378 4.50 8.20 20.30
N ASN A 379 3.91 9.12 19.55
CA ASN A 379 2.54 9.01 19.05
C ASN A 379 2.59 9.16 17.53
N THR A 380 2.51 8.05 16.78
CA THR A 380 2.58 8.05 15.31
C THR A 380 1.22 8.32 14.64
N ASP A 381 0.13 8.22 15.40
CA ASP A 381 -1.23 8.36 14.88
C ASP A 381 -1.72 9.81 14.88
N SER A 382 -1.02 10.69 15.60
CA SER A 382 -1.34 12.12 15.63
C SER A 382 -1.15 12.76 14.25
N PRO A 383 -2.07 13.64 13.80
CA PRO A 383 -1.92 14.41 12.57
C PRO A 383 -0.61 15.22 12.50
N ILE A 384 -0.05 15.61 13.65
CA ILE A 384 1.18 16.40 13.73
C ILE A 384 2.42 15.56 13.37
N THR A 385 2.43 14.29 13.74
CA THR A 385 3.60 13.39 13.61
C THR A 385 3.44 12.34 12.52
N LYS A 386 2.31 12.35 11.81
CA LYS A 386 2.02 11.45 10.70
C LYS A 386 3.07 11.58 9.59
N GLY A 387 3.59 10.43 9.15
CA GLY A 387 4.60 10.36 8.09
C GLY A 387 6.04 10.62 8.56
N LEU A 388 6.27 10.86 9.85
CA LEU A 388 7.61 11.00 10.41
C LEU A 388 8.25 9.65 10.71
N PRO A 389 9.60 9.55 10.64
CA PRO A 389 10.32 8.38 11.12
C PRO A 389 10.22 8.23 12.65
N GLU A 390 10.54 7.05 13.17
CA GLU A 390 10.53 6.75 14.62
C GLU A 390 11.41 7.72 15.44
N SER A 391 12.48 8.25 14.83
CA SER A 391 13.38 9.20 15.48
C SER A 391 13.78 10.33 14.56
N LEU A 392 13.80 11.55 15.09
CA LEU A 392 14.27 12.75 14.45
C LEU A 392 15.61 13.16 15.05
N TYR A 393 16.67 13.09 14.24
CA TYR A 393 18.01 13.52 14.62
C TYR A 393 18.27 14.95 14.14
N TYR A 394 18.94 15.74 14.98
CA TYR A 394 19.52 17.03 14.61
C TYR A 394 20.60 17.45 15.62
N TYR A 395 21.53 18.33 15.21
CA TYR A 395 22.49 18.91 16.14
C TYR A 395 21.74 19.85 17.10
N TYR A 396 21.53 19.37 18.34
CA TYR A 396 20.58 19.95 19.31
C TYR A 396 19.11 19.92 18.87
N ALA A 397 18.60 18.71 18.58
CA ALA A 397 17.20 18.44 18.28
C ALA A 397 16.21 18.98 19.35
N SER A 398 16.60 18.98 20.63
CA SER A 398 15.85 19.64 21.70
C SER A 398 16.77 20.19 22.79
N PHE A 399 16.33 21.26 23.44
CA PHE A 399 17.10 21.98 24.45
C PHE A 399 16.66 21.67 25.89
N SER A 400 15.50 21.06 26.07
CA SER A 400 14.98 20.75 27.40
C SER A 400 14.00 19.60 27.38
N ILE A 401 13.66 19.09 28.55
CA ILE A 401 12.56 18.15 28.78
C ILE A 401 11.42 18.93 29.43
N LEU A 402 10.18 18.66 29.02
CA LEU A 402 8.97 19.23 29.59
C LEU A 402 8.61 18.51 30.89
N ASP A 403 8.29 19.31 31.91
CA ASP A 403 7.87 18.85 33.23
C ASP A 403 6.50 19.44 33.57
N ASN A 404 5.77 18.78 34.48
CA ASN A 404 4.46 19.23 34.93
C ASN A 404 3.44 19.41 33.78
N LEU A 405 3.45 18.51 32.80
CA LEU A 405 2.42 18.46 31.77
C LEU A 405 1.04 18.16 32.38
N PRO A 406 -0.03 18.80 31.92
CA PRO A 406 -1.40 18.44 32.28
C PRO A 406 -1.71 16.97 32.04
N SER A 407 -2.59 16.37 32.84
CA SER A 407 -2.94 14.94 32.72
C SER A 407 -3.63 14.56 31.42
N ASN A 408 -4.25 15.53 30.72
CA ASN A 408 -4.85 15.36 29.40
C ASN A 408 -3.85 15.63 28.26
N ALA A 409 -2.57 15.87 28.55
CA ALA A 409 -1.58 16.10 27.51
C ALA A 409 -1.25 14.84 26.74
N THR A 410 -1.25 14.98 25.42
CA THR A 410 -0.75 13.98 24.49
C THR A 410 0.71 14.29 24.18
N VAL A 411 1.60 13.39 24.60
CA VAL A 411 3.02 13.47 24.26
C VAL A 411 3.21 13.01 22.81
N LEU A 412 3.86 13.85 22.00
CA LEU A 412 4.18 13.57 20.61
C LEU A 412 5.61 13.09 20.43
N MET A 413 6.53 13.74 21.12
CA MET A 413 7.95 13.43 21.08
C MET A 413 8.56 13.44 22.47
N ALA A 414 9.55 12.58 22.64
CA ALA A 414 10.31 12.45 23.88
C ALA A 414 11.75 12.02 23.58
N ILE A 415 12.67 12.19 24.53
CA ILE A 415 14.05 11.71 24.35
C ILE A 415 14.21 10.20 24.60
N ARG A 416 13.12 9.51 24.99
CA ARG A 416 13.06 8.05 25.13
C ARG A 416 11.88 7.49 24.36
N LYS A 417 12.09 6.35 23.68
CA LYS A 417 11.08 5.65 22.86
C LYS A 417 9.78 5.31 23.59
N ASN A 418 9.84 5.16 24.92
CA ASN A 418 8.67 4.83 25.74
C ASN A 418 7.80 6.05 26.11
N GLY A 419 8.06 7.23 25.54
CA GLY A 419 7.31 8.47 25.84
C GLY A 419 7.74 9.20 27.11
N THR A 420 8.69 8.67 27.88
CA THR A 420 9.18 9.37 29.08
C THR A 420 10.20 10.46 28.71
N LEU A 421 10.24 11.52 29.52
CA LEU A 421 11.04 12.73 29.28
C LEU A 421 10.59 13.45 27.98
N PRO A 422 9.36 13.99 27.99
CA PRO A 422 8.73 14.57 26.82
C PRO A 422 9.43 15.86 26.36
N THR A 423 9.44 16.11 25.06
CA THR A 423 10.00 17.33 24.45
C THR A 423 8.96 18.07 23.63
N THR A 424 7.90 17.38 23.21
CA THR A 424 6.78 17.98 22.49
C THR A 424 5.49 17.34 22.93
N ALA A 425 4.50 18.16 23.24
CA ALA A 425 3.17 17.72 23.63
C ALA A 425 2.12 18.72 23.18
N TYR A 426 0.86 18.27 23.12
CA TYR A 426 -0.28 19.16 23.04
C TYR A 426 -1.36 18.78 24.05
N PHE A 427 -2.22 19.73 24.39
CA PHE A 427 -3.37 19.52 25.25
C PHE A 427 -4.45 20.56 25.00
N GLU A 428 -5.67 20.23 25.38
CA GLU A 428 -6.77 21.17 25.46
C GLU A 428 -6.75 21.87 26.82
N SER A 429 -7.04 23.17 26.83
CA SER A 429 -7.26 23.96 28.05
C SER A 429 -8.55 24.74 27.84
N GLY A 430 -9.59 24.43 28.63
CA GLY A 430 -10.94 24.95 28.38
C GLY A 430 -11.41 24.63 26.96
N ASN A 431 -11.76 25.68 26.20
CA ASN A 431 -12.18 25.57 24.79
C ASN A 431 -11.03 25.76 23.80
N GLY A 432 -9.80 25.93 24.28
CA GLY A 432 -8.62 26.18 23.46
C GLY A 432 -7.61 25.05 23.47
N PHE A 433 -6.50 25.32 22.78
CA PHE A 433 -5.49 24.32 22.46
C PHE A 433 -4.09 24.86 22.70
N VAL A 434 -3.21 24.06 23.29
CA VAL A 434 -1.80 24.40 23.46
C VAL A 434 -0.94 23.35 22.79
N TYR A 435 -0.05 23.78 21.91
CA TYR A 435 1.10 23.02 21.46
C TYR A 435 2.35 23.57 22.13
N VAL A 436 3.11 22.73 22.80
CA VAL A 436 4.34 23.11 23.50
C VAL A 436 5.49 22.23 23.04
N THR A 437 6.62 22.85 22.70
CA THR A 437 7.81 22.13 22.25
C THR A 437 9.10 22.73 22.78
N THR A 438 10.02 21.90 23.22
CA THR A 438 11.42 22.25 23.51
C THR A 438 12.36 21.81 22.39
N ALA A 439 11.80 21.27 21.30
CA ALA A 439 12.52 20.93 20.09
C ALA A 439 12.81 22.18 19.24
N THR A 440 13.95 22.20 18.57
CA THR A 440 14.46 23.36 17.82
C THR A 440 13.85 23.49 16.43
N ILE A 441 12.62 23.02 16.22
CA ILE A 441 11.96 22.77 14.92
C ILE A 441 12.17 23.92 13.90
N GLU A 442 12.12 25.17 14.37
CA GLU A 442 12.26 26.38 13.55
C GLU A 442 13.57 26.45 12.74
N LEU A 443 14.65 25.82 13.22
CA LEU A 443 15.95 25.81 12.54
C LEU A 443 16.05 24.72 11.45
N PRO A 444 15.92 23.41 11.76
CA PRO A 444 16.03 22.37 10.75
C PRO A 444 14.89 22.41 9.71
N ALA A 445 13.71 22.96 10.03
CA ALA A 445 12.61 23.09 9.09
C ALA A 445 12.88 24.04 7.91
N LEU A 446 13.91 24.89 7.98
CA LEU A 446 14.36 25.70 6.82
C LEU A 446 14.85 24.82 5.66
N ASN A 447 15.32 23.60 5.95
CA ASN A 447 15.67 22.63 4.92
C ASN A 447 14.41 21.85 4.50
N SER A 448 13.94 22.08 3.27
CA SER A 448 12.73 21.48 2.71
C SER A 448 12.75 19.95 2.67
N GLU A 449 13.94 19.34 2.57
CA GLU A 449 14.12 17.89 2.51
C GLU A 449 14.18 17.24 3.91
N SER A 450 14.06 18.03 4.98
CA SER A 450 14.16 17.50 6.34
C SER A 450 12.83 16.94 6.84
N TYR A 451 12.86 15.85 7.60
CA TYR A 451 11.69 15.39 8.36
C TYR A 451 11.19 16.43 9.36
N TRP A 452 12.04 17.39 9.74
CA TRP A 452 11.64 18.55 10.55
C TRP A 452 10.73 19.51 9.80
N ARG A 453 10.88 19.63 8.47
CA ARG A 453 9.94 20.37 7.63
C ARG A 453 8.57 19.68 7.60
N VAL A 454 8.52 18.36 7.49
CA VAL A 454 7.26 17.61 7.58
C VAL A 454 6.57 17.83 8.93
N LEU A 455 7.32 17.77 10.04
CA LEU A 455 6.79 18.07 11.38
C LEU A 455 6.27 19.52 11.46
N TRP A 456 7.02 20.48 10.90
CA TRP A 456 6.63 21.88 10.84
C TRP A 456 5.32 22.07 10.07
N ASP A 457 5.22 21.56 8.85
CA ASP A 457 4.06 21.71 7.98
C ASP A 457 2.81 21.03 8.57
N ASN A 458 2.98 19.84 9.18
CA ASN A 458 1.90 19.17 9.88
C ASN A 458 1.43 19.96 11.11
N THR A 459 2.37 20.48 11.91
CA THR A 459 2.05 21.33 13.07
C THR A 459 1.32 22.59 12.62
N PHE A 460 1.84 23.26 11.60
CA PHE A 460 1.25 24.47 11.05
C PHE A 460 -0.17 24.22 10.53
N SER A 461 -0.33 23.16 9.73
CA SER A 461 -1.63 22.76 9.19
C SER A 461 -2.63 22.46 10.30
N HIS A 462 -2.21 21.76 11.36
CA HIS A 462 -3.10 21.40 12.46
C HIS A 462 -3.54 22.62 13.30
N LEU A 463 -2.62 23.54 13.60
CA LEU A 463 -2.89 24.66 14.51
C LEU A 463 -3.49 25.90 13.83
N PHE A 464 -3.11 26.14 12.57
CA PHE A 464 -3.40 27.38 11.86
C PHE A 464 -4.34 27.19 10.67
N LEU A 465 -4.42 25.99 10.07
CA LEU A 465 -5.29 25.73 8.91
C LEU A 465 -6.49 24.83 9.22
N GLY A 466 -6.46 24.09 10.32
CA GLY A 466 -7.55 23.25 10.78
C GLY A 466 -8.79 24.08 11.16
N SER A 467 -9.96 23.72 10.63
CA SER A 467 -11.22 24.22 11.18
C SER A 467 -11.42 23.66 12.59
N LYS A 468 -11.73 24.53 13.55
CA LYS A 468 -12.32 24.10 14.83
C LYS A 468 -13.65 23.39 14.61
#